data_AF-A0A9D2ACS1-F1
#
_entry.id   AF-A0A9D2ACS1-F1
#
_cell.length_a   1.000
_cell.length_b   1.000
_cell.length_c   1.000
_cell.angle_alpha   90.00
_cell.angle_beta   90.00
_cell.angle_gamma   90.00
#
_symmetry.space_group_name_H-M   'P 1'
#
loop_
_entity.id
_entity.type
_entity.pdbx_description
1 polymer ?
#
loop_
_entity_poly.entity_id
_entity_poly.type
_entity_poly.pdbx_seq_one_letter_code
_entity_poly.pdbx_strand_id
1 'polypeptide(L)' 'MTTPLFLLRCVQLGLSIRDLDLLTIGMVNDMYVESRNDEHKYAVVATQEDFDKF' A
#
# COMPACT_ATOMS: atom_id res chain seq x y z
N MET A 1 5.44 -10.92 -9.00
CA MET A 1 6.23 -9.68 -8.94
C MET A 1 7.70 -10.04 -9.16
N THR A 2 8.42 -9.40 -10.08
CA THR A 2 9.87 -9.61 -10.25
C THR A 2 10.66 -8.66 -9.36
N THR A 3 11.91 -8.99 -9.01
CA THR A 3 12.75 -8.14 -8.13
C THR A 3 12.92 -6.70 -8.65
N PRO A 4 13.15 -6.44 -9.96
CA PRO A 4 13.23 -5.06 -10.45
C PRO A 4 11.90 -4.30 -10.29
N LEU A 5 10.78 -4.97 -10.52
CA LEU A 5 9.46 -4.36 -10.36
C LEU A 5 9.16 -4.06 -8.88
N PHE A 6 9.55 -4.95 -7.96
CA PHE A 6 9.44 -4.74 -6.52
C PHE A 6 10.21 -3.50 -6.05
N LEU A 7 11.47 -3.37 -6.45
CA LEU A 7 12.30 -2.21 -6.10
C LEU A 7 11.73 -0.91 -6.68
N LEU A 8 11.19 -0.95 -7.90
CA LEU A 8 10.46 0.18 -8.47
C LEU A 8 9.25 0.57 -7.61
N ARG A 9 8.48 -0.40 -7.09
CA ARG A 9 7.35 -0.11 -6.19
C ARG A 9 7.82 0.49 -4.87
N CYS A 10 8.92 0.01 -4.31
CA CYS A 10 9.52 0.60 -3.10
C CYS A 10 9.81 2.09 -3.29
N VAL A 11 10.47 2.44 -4.40
CA VAL A 11 10.81 3.84 -4.73
C VAL A 11 9.55 4.67 -5.00
N GLN A 12 8.53 4.12 -5.66
CA GLN A 12 7.25 4.81 -5.89
C GLN A 12 6.49 5.11 -4.59
N LEU A 13 6.61 4.24 -3.58
CA LEU A 13 6.10 4.47 -2.24
C LEU A 13 6.97 5.43 -1.41
N GLY A 14 8.08 5.93 -1.96
CA GLY A 14 9.01 6.81 -1.25
C GLY A 14 9.91 6.08 -0.24
N LEU A 15 9.98 4.74 -0.28
CA LEU A 15 10.82 3.96 0.62
C LEU A 15 12.28 4.01 0.16
N SER A 16 13.20 4.24 1.10
CA SER A 16 14.63 4.07 0.84
C SER A 16 14.99 2.60 0.82
N ILE A 17 15.98 2.22 0.02
CA ILE A 17 16.51 0.84 -0.01
C ILE A 17 16.99 0.42 1.39
N ARG A 18 17.46 1.37 2.21
CA ARG A 18 17.91 1.11 3.59
C ARG A 18 16.77 0.68 4.50
N ASP A 19 15.55 1.17 4.26
CA ASP A 19 14.39 0.86 5.08
C ASP A 19 13.85 -0.54 4.80
N LEU A 20 14.24 -1.15 3.67
CA LEU A 20 13.82 -2.49 3.29
C LEU A 20 14.36 -3.59 4.22
N ASP A 21 15.39 -3.31 5.03
CA ASP A 21 15.87 -4.26 6.05
C ASP A 21 14.85 -4.44 7.20
N LEU A 22 13.99 -3.44 7.41
CA LEU A 22 12.95 -3.44 8.45
C LEU A 22 11.59 -3.91 7.93
N LEU A 23 11.44 -4.07 6.62
CA LEU A 23 10.16 -4.33 5.96
C LEU A 23 10.18 -5.67 5.25
N THR A 24 9.12 -6.45 5.44
CA THR A 24 8.93 -7.67 4.65
C THR A 24 8.40 -7.31 3.26
N ILE A 25 8.66 -8.20 2.28
CA ILE A 25 8.10 -8.07 0.93
C ILE A 25 6.56 -7.96 0.98
N GLY A 26 5.91 -8.69 1.90
CA GLY A 26 4.47 -8.63 2.11
C GLY A 26 3.98 -7.25 2.51
N MET A 27 4.61 -6.63 3.52
CA MET A 27 4.24 -5.29 3.97
C MET A 27 4.36 -4.24 2.86
N VAL A 28 5.44 -4.29 2.08
CA VAL A 28 5.62 -3.37 0.94
C VAL A 28 4.56 -3.61 -0.13
N ASN A 29 4.20 -4.86 -0.39
CA ASN A 29 3.13 -5.19 -1.32
C ASN A 29 1.77 -4.69 -0.83
N ASP A 30 1.47 -4.84 0.45
CA ASP A 30 0.22 -4.38 1.05
C ASP A 30 0.12 -2.85 1.00
N MET A 31 1.17 -2.13 1.39
CA MET A 31 1.23 -0.66 1.24
C MET A 31 1.06 -0.22 -0.22
N TYR A 32 1.64 -0.95 -1.17
CA TYR A 32 1.47 -0.67 -2.59
C TYR A 32 0.03 -0.90 -3.08
N VAL A 33 -0.66 -1.91 -2.55
CA VAL A 33 -2.07 -2.17 -2.85
C VAL A 33 -2.95 -1.08 -2.24
N GLU A 34 -2.74 -0.75 -0.97
CA GLU A 34 -3.50 0.31 -0.29
C GLU A 34 -3.33 1.67 -0.98
N SER A 35 -2.11 2.01 -1.41
CA SER A 35 -1.90 3.27 -2.16
C SER A 35 -2.68 3.33 -3.48
N ARG A 36 -3.05 2.17 -4.06
CA ARG A 36 -3.88 2.10 -5.27
C ARG A 36 -5.36 2.06 -4.96
N ASN A 37 -5.73 1.49 -3.83
CA ASN A 37 -7.10 1.55 -3.31
C ASN A 37 -7.49 2.98 -2.97
N ASP A 38 -6.58 3.78 -2.40
CA ASP A 38 -6.84 5.20 -2.08
C ASP A 38 -7.21 6.04 -3.32
N GLU A 39 -6.65 5.72 -4.48
CA GLU A 39 -6.95 6.39 -5.76
C GLU A 39 -8.22 5.83 -6.43
N HIS A 40 -8.78 4.74 -5.91
CA HIS A 40 -9.89 4.03 -6.56
C HIS A 40 -11.25 4.66 -6.23
N LYS A 41 -12.08 4.84 -7.27
CA LYS A 41 -13.45 5.34 -7.12
C LYS A 41 -14.39 4.19 -6.86
N TYR A 42 -14.61 3.88 -5.57
CA TYR A 42 -15.59 2.90 -5.17
C TYR A 42 -17.03 3.42 -5.37
N ALA A 43 -17.94 2.52 -5.74
CA ALA A 43 -19.38 2.85 -5.84
C ALA A 43 -19.99 3.21 -4.48
N VAL A 44 -19.44 2.64 -3.40
CA VAL A 44 -19.81 2.89 -2.02
C VAL A 44 -18.52 3.08 -1.23
N VAL A 45 -18.42 4.18 -0.49
CA VAL A 45 -17.29 4.47 0.41
C VAL A 45 -17.82 4.41 1.83
N ALA A 46 -17.16 3.64 2.69
CA ALA A 46 -17.53 3.57 4.10
C ALA A 46 -17.42 4.95 4.75
N THR A 47 -18.45 5.32 5.51
CA THR A 47 -18.51 6.58 6.24
C THR A 47 -18.07 6.39 7.69
N GLN A 48 -17.84 7.48 8.42
CA GLN A 48 -17.55 7.41 9.85
C GLN A 48 -18.67 6.69 10.62
N GLU A 49 -19.94 6.89 10.24
CA GLU A 49 -21.08 6.21 10.87
C GLU A 49 -21.05 4.69 10.72
N ASP A 50 -20.42 4.17 9.65
CA ASP A 50 -20.27 2.73 9.44
C ASP A 50 -19.18 2.15 10.36
N PHE A 51 -18.11 2.91 10.59
CA PHE A 51 -17.05 2.53 11.55
C PHE A 51 -17.53 2.60 13.00
N ASP A 52 -18.34 3.60 13.36
CA ASP A 52 -18.85 3.77 14.72
C ASP A 52 -19.86 2.67 15.14
N LYS A 53 -20.36 1.89 14.18
CA LYS A 53 -21.30 0.76 14.40
C LYS A 53 -20.60 -0.59 14.60
N PHE A 54 -19.27 -0.66 14.49
CA PHE A 54 -18.46 -1.88 14.61
C PHE A 54 -17.93 -2.05 16.05
#